data_AF-A0A0S4RAF7-F1
#
_entry.id   AF-A0A0S4RAF7-F1
#
_cell.length_a   1.000
_cell.length_b   1.000
_cell.length_c   1.000
_cell.angle_alpha   90.00
_cell.angle_beta   90.00
_cell.angle_gamma   90.00
#
_symmetry.space_group_name_H-M   'P 1'
#
loop_
_entity.id
_entity.type
_entity.pdbx_description
1 polymer ?
#
loop_
_entity_poly.entity_id
_entity_poly.type
_entity_poly.pdbx_seq_one_letter_code
_entity_poly.pdbx_strand_id
1 'polypeptide(L)'
;MLRLSILIMLSIFLISCSTTKSNNYKAPMVQSTNSNSSALSNTLPSKQILLTTRDNLGDNSSMPLAIINPRGSSLTVWALAEGNWIWGYTLDRSIDFGGARLWQVINLGGDIALIKNVRTGNCLHDEGRGVTHRTCNKNSKNQQWELFAMDNGAVMIRSIASNNCLRTEYGDIVQIDSVFSITMERCTLEPNLDQQWIFIPAPIEASPLLGDK
;
A
#
# COMPACT_ATOMS: atom_id res chain seq x y z
N MET A 1 -15.00 -45.04 68.03
CA MET A 1 -15.08 -43.94 67.03
C MET A 1 -13.71 -43.82 66.38
N LEU A 2 -13.61 -44.29 65.14
CA LEU A 2 -12.38 -44.55 64.40
C LEU A 2 -12.33 -43.63 63.17
N ARG A 3 -11.14 -43.14 62.84
CA ARG A 3 -10.79 -42.27 61.70
C ARG A 3 -11.02 -42.95 60.33
N LEU A 4 -11.36 -42.15 59.30
CA LEU A 4 -10.77 -42.10 57.93
C LEU A 4 -11.64 -41.15 57.06
N SER A 5 -11.12 -39.98 56.67
CA SER A 5 -10.53 -39.67 55.34
C SER A 5 -11.56 -39.40 54.23
N ILE A 6 -11.49 -38.23 53.60
CA ILE A 6 -11.20 -38.06 52.16
C ILE A 6 -11.12 -36.56 51.82
N LEU A 7 -10.04 -36.25 51.10
CA LEU A 7 -9.57 -34.97 50.60
C LEU A 7 -10.29 -34.65 49.27
N ILE A 8 -10.84 -33.44 49.10
CA ILE A 8 -11.19 -32.91 47.77
C ILE A 8 -10.57 -31.52 47.65
N MET A 9 -9.42 -31.46 46.98
CA MET A 9 -8.81 -30.22 46.49
C MET A 9 -9.57 -29.80 45.23
N LEU A 10 -10.38 -28.75 45.33
CA LEU A 10 -11.01 -28.11 44.18
C LEU A 10 -10.01 -27.11 43.58
N SER A 11 -9.32 -27.54 42.52
CA SER A 11 -8.47 -26.68 41.70
C SER A 11 -9.34 -25.75 40.85
N ILE A 12 -9.44 -24.49 41.26
CA ILE A 12 -10.03 -23.42 40.46
C ILE A 12 -9.04 -23.11 39.32
N PHE A 13 -9.32 -23.62 38.12
CA PHE A 13 -8.70 -23.11 36.89
C PHE A 13 -9.23 -21.71 36.63
N LEU A 14 -8.42 -20.69 36.94
CA LEU A 14 -8.62 -19.34 36.47
C LEU A 14 -8.41 -19.33 34.95
N ILE A 15 -9.51 -19.25 34.19
CA ILE A 15 -9.48 -18.89 32.77
C ILE A 15 -9.06 -17.42 32.70
N SER A 16 -7.76 -17.19 32.53
CA SER A 16 -7.22 -15.87 32.21
C SER A 16 -7.55 -15.58 30.75
N CYS A 17 -8.54 -14.73 30.54
CA CYS A 17 -8.81 -14.13 29.24
C CYS A 17 -7.67 -13.13 28.95
N SER A 18 -6.65 -13.55 28.20
CA SER A 18 -5.65 -12.60 27.70
C SER A 18 -6.30 -11.78 26.60
N THR A 19 -6.71 -10.56 26.91
CA THR A 19 -7.01 -9.55 25.91
C THR A 19 -5.73 -9.24 25.15
N THR A 20 -5.65 -9.71 23.90
CA THR A 20 -4.65 -9.24 22.95
C THR A 20 -4.88 -7.74 22.75
N LYS A 21 -4.01 -6.92 23.36
CA LYS A 21 -3.96 -5.49 23.05
C LYS A 21 -3.63 -5.34 21.57
N SER A 22 -4.62 -4.92 20.78
CA SER A 22 -4.37 -4.34 19.47
C SER A 22 -3.47 -3.13 19.68
N ASN A 23 -2.23 -3.22 19.22
CA ASN A 23 -1.34 -2.06 19.16
C ASN A 23 -1.85 -1.17 18.04
N ASN A 24 -2.75 -0.25 18.36
CA ASN A 24 -3.17 0.84 17.50
C ASN A 24 -1.96 1.78 17.28
N TYR A 25 -1.11 1.46 16.31
CA TYR A 25 -0.15 2.41 15.77
C TYR A 25 -0.93 3.42 14.93
N LYS A 26 -1.43 4.45 15.62
CA LYS A 26 -2.14 5.56 15.00
C LYS A 26 -1.10 6.46 14.31
N ALA A 27 -1.19 6.57 12.98
CA ALA A 27 -0.42 7.56 12.25
C ALA A 27 -0.78 8.97 12.78
N PRO A 28 0.19 9.90 12.93
CA PRO A 28 -0.10 11.24 13.39
C PRO A 28 -0.97 12.00 12.38
N MET A 29 -2.14 12.49 12.82
CA MET A 29 -2.95 13.41 12.04
C MET A 29 -2.31 14.81 12.03
N VAL A 30 -2.21 15.43 10.86
CA VAL A 30 -1.79 16.83 10.74
C VAL A 30 -2.94 17.73 11.20
N GLN A 31 -2.74 18.48 12.28
CA GLN A 31 -3.62 19.58 12.69
C GLN A 31 -3.42 20.80 11.78
N SER A 32 -4.50 21.32 11.20
CA SER A 32 -4.45 22.57 10.41
C SER A 32 -4.30 23.77 11.35
N THR A 33 -3.18 24.46 11.27
CA THR A 33 -3.03 25.79 11.87
C THR A 33 -3.51 26.86 10.89
N ASN A 34 -4.56 27.58 11.27
CA ASN A 34 -5.04 28.77 10.57
C ASN A 34 -3.97 29.86 10.59
N SER A 35 -3.59 30.38 9.42
CA SER A 35 -2.85 31.64 9.30
C SER A 35 -3.51 32.54 8.26
N ASN A 36 -3.64 33.81 8.64
CA ASN A 36 -4.42 34.85 8.00
C ASN A 36 -3.97 35.16 6.56
N SER A 37 -4.96 35.35 5.69
CA SER A 37 -4.82 35.80 4.32
C SER A 37 -4.31 37.23 4.22
N SER A 38 -3.19 37.44 3.52
CA SER A 38 -2.90 38.69 2.83
C SER A 38 -2.60 38.37 1.36
N ALA A 39 -3.36 39.01 0.48
CA ALA A 39 -3.30 38.80 -0.95
C ALA A 39 -2.06 39.48 -1.53
N LEU A 40 -1.27 38.71 -2.28
CA LEU A 40 -0.33 39.22 -3.27
C LEU A 40 -0.29 38.24 -4.44
N SER A 41 -0.82 38.72 -5.56
CA SER A 41 -0.71 38.11 -6.89
C SER A 41 0.73 37.74 -7.17
N ASN A 42 1.00 36.47 -7.48
CA ASN A 42 2.10 36.09 -8.35
C ASN A 42 1.74 34.79 -9.07
N THR A 43 1.79 34.90 -10.39
CA THR A 43 1.77 33.84 -11.42
C THR A 43 2.26 32.48 -10.93
N LEU A 44 1.40 31.48 -11.03
CA LEU A 44 1.74 30.08 -10.78
C LEU A 44 2.82 29.64 -11.80
N PRO A 45 4.05 29.30 -11.39
CA PRO A 45 4.93 28.59 -12.30
C PRO A 45 4.33 27.19 -12.44
N SER A 46 3.83 26.86 -13.63
CA SER A 46 3.52 25.49 -14.03
C SER A 46 4.81 24.69 -13.86
N LYS A 47 4.95 24.02 -12.71
CA LYS A 47 5.98 23.02 -12.52
C LYS A 47 5.49 21.78 -13.24
N GLN A 48 5.59 21.80 -14.56
CA GLN A 48 5.48 20.60 -15.38
C GLN A 48 6.49 19.62 -14.80
N ILE A 49 5.99 18.56 -14.16
CA ILE A 49 6.82 17.42 -13.80
C ILE A 49 7.29 16.86 -15.13
N LEU A 50 8.53 17.16 -15.48
CA LEU A 50 9.18 16.60 -16.65
C LEU A 50 9.34 15.09 -16.39
N LEU A 51 8.43 14.30 -16.95
CA LEU A 51 8.37 12.83 -16.91
C LEU A 51 9.50 12.16 -17.72
N THR A 52 10.70 12.75 -17.76
CA THR A 52 11.83 12.24 -18.55
C THR A 52 13.05 11.96 -17.69
N THR A 53 12.93 10.97 -16.82
CA THR A 53 14.10 10.13 -16.49
C THR A 53 13.78 8.73 -16.94
N ARG A 54 14.07 8.46 -18.23
CA ARG A 54 14.23 7.09 -18.72
C ARG A 54 15.45 6.52 -18.00
N ASP A 55 15.21 5.92 -16.83
CA ASP A 55 16.22 5.08 -16.22
C ASP A 55 16.52 3.91 -17.17
N ASN A 56 17.79 3.49 -17.22
CA ASN A 56 18.35 2.44 -18.07
C ASN A 56 17.84 1.02 -17.75
N LEU A 57 16.57 0.90 -17.35
CA LEU A 57 15.82 -0.34 -17.18
C LEU A 57 14.79 -0.39 -18.32
N GLY A 58 15.30 -0.58 -19.54
CA GLY A 58 14.67 -0.25 -20.83
C GLY A 58 13.28 -0.79 -21.11
N ASP A 59 12.60 -0.14 -22.08
CA ASP A 59 11.37 -0.44 -22.87
C ASP A 59 10.16 -1.19 -22.27
N ASN A 60 10.28 -1.74 -21.07
CA ASN A 60 9.30 -2.61 -20.42
C ASN A 60 8.66 -1.94 -19.18
N SER A 61 8.86 -0.63 -19.03
CA SER A 61 8.31 0.14 -17.91
C SER A 61 7.02 0.84 -18.34
N SER A 62 5.99 0.73 -17.50
CA SER A 62 4.74 1.46 -17.70
C SER A 62 4.94 2.97 -17.57
N MET A 63 4.00 3.73 -18.15
CA MET A 63 3.76 5.10 -17.69
C MET A 63 3.43 5.07 -16.18
N PRO A 64 3.73 6.14 -15.43
CA PRO A 64 3.30 6.26 -14.05
C PRO A 64 1.80 6.06 -13.89
N LEU A 65 1.44 5.27 -12.88
CA LEU A 65 0.08 4.89 -12.55
C LEU A 65 -0.13 4.95 -11.03
N ALA A 66 -1.38 4.93 -10.58
CA ALA A 66 -1.70 4.67 -9.18
C ALA A 66 -2.22 3.24 -9.02
N ILE A 67 -1.91 2.64 -7.88
CA ILE A 67 -2.32 1.28 -7.52
C ILE A 67 -3.31 1.44 -6.36
N ILE A 68 -4.60 1.28 -6.64
CA ILE A 68 -5.66 1.52 -5.65
C ILE A 68 -6.34 0.22 -5.23
N ASN A 69 -6.87 0.18 -4.02
CA ASN A 69 -7.78 -0.90 -3.61
C ASN A 69 -9.25 -0.50 -3.87
N PRO A 70 -10.21 -1.44 -3.77
CA PRO A 70 -11.63 -1.17 -3.94
C PRO A 70 -12.23 -0.11 -3.01
N ARG A 71 -11.55 0.27 -1.91
CA ARG A 71 -11.99 1.38 -1.03
C ARG A 71 -11.41 2.74 -1.43
N GLY A 72 -10.74 2.83 -2.58
CA GLY A 72 -10.21 4.07 -3.14
C GLY A 72 -8.90 4.54 -2.52
N SER A 73 -8.24 3.71 -1.72
CA SER A 73 -6.94 3.99 -1.13
C SER A 73 -5.81 3.53 -2.05
N SER A 74 -4.86 4.43 -2.29
CA SER A 74 -3.69 4.23 -3.14
C SER A 74 -2.49 3.79 -2.34
N LEU A 75 -1.79 2.78 -2.85
CA LEU A 75 -0.46 2.39 -2.40
C LEU A 75 0.47 3.61 -2.46
N THR A 76 1.12 3.94 -1.35
CA THR A 76 1.80 5.23 -1.21
C THR A 76 3.02 5.12 -0.29
N VAL A 77 4.11 5.79 -0.69
CA VAL A 77 5.24 6.09 0.20
C VAL A 77 4.90 7.34 1.01
N TRP A 78 4.91 7.23 2.34
CA TRP A 78 4.73 8.38 3.24
C TRP A 78 6.07 8.94 3.72
N ALA A 79 6.90 8.10 4.33
CA ALA A 79 8.26 8.46 4.73
C ALA A 79 9.25 8.11 3.61
N LEU A 80 10.04 9.09 3.15
CA LEU A 80 10.82 8.97 1.92
C LEU A 80 12.14 8.18 2.05
N ALA A 81 12.62 7.95 3.28
CA ALA A 81 13.86 7.20 3.48
C ALA A 81 13.65 5.72 3.19
N GLU A 82 14.63 5.08 2.56
CA GLU A 82 14.59 3.65 2.24
C GLU A 82 14.27 2.79 3.48
N GLY A 83 13.44 1.76 3.27
CA GLY A 83 13.05 0.81 4.31
C GLY A 83 11.86 1.25 5.15
N ASN A 84 11.26 2.40 4.87
CA ASN A 84 9.98 2.76 5.46
C ASN A 84 8.84 1.94 4.88
N TRP A 85 7.82 1.74 5.71
CA TRP A 85 6.61 1.02 5.36
C TRP A 85 5.79 1.76 4.31
N ILE A 86 5.15 0.97 3.45
CA ILE A 86 4.16 1.44 2.49
C ILE A 86 2.80 1.48 3.16
N TRP A 87 2.03 2.53 2.85
CA TRP A 87 0.71 2.78 3.39
C TRP A 87 -0.30 2.96 2.26
N GLY A 88 -1.57 2.78 2.58
CA GLY A 88 -2.67 3.20 1.71
C GLY A 88 -3.17 4.57 2.13
N TYR A 89 -3.28 5.52 1.21
CA TYR A 89 -4.00 6.78 1.43
C TYR A 89 -5.03 7.01 0.32
N THR A 90 -6.22 7.53 0.65
CA THR A 90 -7.16 7.93 -0.39
C THR A 90 -6.57 9.01 -1.29
N LEU A 91 -6.99 9.04 -2.56
CA LEU A 91 -6.39 9.93 -3.56
C LEU A 91 -6.58 11.41 -3.23
N ASP A 92 -7.71 11.79 -2.63
CA ASP A 92 -8.01 13.14 -2.18
C ASP A 92 -7.16 13.57 -0.97
N ARG A 93 -6.75 12.61 -0.13
CA ARG A 93 -5.96 12.86 1.09
C ARG A 93 -4.45 12.79 0.89
N SER A 94 -4.00 12.45 -0.32
CA SER A 94 -2.59 12.28 -0.68
C SER A 94 -2.17 13.12 -1.89
N ILE A 95 -2.93 14.16 -2.24
CA ILE A 95 -2.65 15.02 -3.39
C ILE A 95 -1.24 15.63 -3.30
N ASP A 96 -0.88 16.12 -2.12
CA ASP A 96 0.40 16.77 -1.80
C ASP A 96 1.59 15.79 -1.76
N PHE A 97 1.34 14.47 -1.79
CA PHE A 97 2.41 13.47 -1.81
C PHE A 97 3.05 13.37 -3.20
N GLY A 98 2.41 13.89 -4.24
CA GLY A 98 2.94 13.96 -5.60
C GLY A 98 3.33 12.58 -6.14
N GLY A 99 4.57 12.40 -6.60
CA GLY A 99 5.04 11.11 -7.13
C GLY A 99 5.12 9.97 -6.10
N ALA A 100 4.92 10.22 -4.81
CA ALA A 100 5.04 9.18 -3.77
C ALA A 100 3.89 8.17 -3.81
N ARG A 101 2.74 8.59 -4.37
CA ARG A 101 1.57 7.75 -4.64
C ARG A 101 1.55 7.17 -6.06
N LEU A 102 2.58 7.45 -6.86
CA LEU A 102 2.70 7.00 -8.24
C LEU A 102 3.77 5.91 -8.35
N TRP A 103 3.47 4.93 -9.20
CA TRP A 103 4.30 3.77 -9.41
C TRP A 103 4.50 3.51 -10.91
N GLN A 104 5.59 2.84 -11.24
CA GLN A 104 5.85 2.27 -12.55
C GLN A 104 5.97 0.76 -12.40
N VAL A 105 5.25 0.02 -13.22
CA VAL A 105 5.37 -1.44 -13.30
C VAL A 105 6.39 -1.75 -14.38
N ILE A 106 7.44 -2.48 -14.02
CA ILE A 106 8.52 -2.86 -14.93
C ILE A 106 8.44 -4.36 -15.16
N ASN A 107 8.08 -4.78 -16.37
CA ASN A 107 7.91 -6.18 -16.72
C ASN A 107 9.30 -6.88 -16.79
N LEU A 108 9.45 -7.99 -16.04
CA LEU A 108 10.64 -8.83 -16.02
C LEU A 108 10.51 -10.10 -16.87
N GLY A 109 9.33 -10.36 -17.42
CA GLY A 109 8.96 -11.53 -18.23
C GLY A 109 7.70 -12.22 -17.66
N GLY A 110 6.78 -12.63 -18.54
CA GLY A 110 5.50 -13.21 -18.13
C GLY A 110 4.70 -12.25 -17.26
N ASP A 111 4.19 -12.75 -16.14
CA ASP A 111 3.40 -11.98 -15.16
C ASP A 111 4.24 -11.42 -14.01
N ILE A 112 5.58 -11.48 -14.11
CA ILE A 112 6.51 -11.03 -13.07
C ILE A 112 6.97 -9.60 -13.35
N ALA A 113 6.91 -8.75 -12.34
CA ALA A 113 7.30 -7.35 -12.42
C ALA A 113 8.08 -6.84 -11.21
N LEU A 114 8.82 -5.75 -11.40
CA LEU A 114 9.14 -4.81 -10.32
C LEU A 114 8.08 -3.72 -10.26
N ILE A 115 7.78 -3.23 -9.05
CA ILE A 115 6.87 -2.10 -8.84
C ILE A 115 7.69 -0.96 -8.23
N LYS A 116 8.03 0.05 -9.04
CA LYS A 116 8.94 1.14 -8.68
C LYS A 116 8.18 2.42 -8.35
N ASN A 117 8.50 3.03 -7.22
CA ASN A 117 7.92 4.31 -6.83
C ASN A 117 8.54 5.47 -7.63
N VAL A 118 7.70 6.36 -8.15
CA VAL A 118 8.15 7.47 -9.00
C VAL A 118 8.94 8.51 -8.21
N ARG A 119 8.56 8.80 -6.96
CA ARG A 119 9.23 9.84 -6.16
C ARG A 119 10.57 9.40 -5.59
N THR A 120 10.66 8.18 -5.07
CA THR A 120 11.88 7.70 -4.42
C THR A 120 12.82 6.95 -5.36
N GLY A 121 12.32 6.45 -6.50
CA GLY A 121 13.09 5.56 -7.38
C GLY A 121 13.29 4.15 -6.81
N ASN A 122 12.76 3.86 -5.61
CA ASN A 122 12.85 2.58 -4.94
C ASN A 122 11.76 1.61 -5.42
N CYS A 123 12.00 0.32 -5.29
CA CYS A 123 11.06 -0.74 -5.61
C CYS A 123 10.35 -1.25 -4.37
N LEU A 124 9.10 -1.66 -4.53
CA LEU A 124 8.30 -2.34 -3.52
C LEU A 124 9.02 -3.63 -3.07
N HIS A 125 9.12 -3.81 -1.76
CA HIS A 125 9.90 -4.87 -1.14
C HIS A 125 9.09 -5.60 -0.08
N ASP A 126 9.03 -6.92 -0.19
CA ASP A 126 8.37 -7.81 0.75
C ASP A 126 9.21 -8.05 2.01
N GLU A 127 8.66 -7.70 3.18
CA GLU A 127 9.24 -7.94 4.50
C GLU A 127 8.54 -9.12 5.23
N GLY A 128 7.73 -9.91 4.52
CA GLY A 128 7.04 -11.12 4.99
C GLY A 128 5.63 -10.87 5.55
N ARG A 129 5.47 -9.85 6.40
CA ARG A 129 4.16 -9.45 6.99
C ARG A 129 3.62 -8.11 6.48
N GLY A 130 4.43 -7.40 5.72
CA GLY A 130 4.13 -6.09 5.16
C GLY A 130 5.14 -5.74 4.09
N VAL A 131 5.10 -4.50 3.63
CA VAL A 131 5.90 -4.03 2.50
C VAL A 131 6.61 -2.72 2.78
N THR A 132 7.86 -2.62 2.36
CA THR A 132 8.67 -1.40 2.39
C THR A 132 9.06 -0.99 0.96
N HIS A 133 9.79 0.13 0.82
CA HIS A 133 10.47 0.45 -0.44
C HIS A 133 11.99 0.43 -0.26
N ARG A 134 12.68 -0.28 -1.15
CA ARG A 134 14.14 -0.48 -1.15
C ARG A 134 14.77 -0.13 -2.49
N THR A 135 16.08 0.08 -2.52
CA THR A 135 16.80 0.28 -3.79
C THR A 135 16.47 -0.88 -4.75
N CYS A 136 16.11 -0.56 -6.00
CA CYS A 136 15.64 -1.55 -6.98
C CYS A 136 16.74 -2.57 -7.33
N ASN A 137 16.38 -3.86 -7.27
CA ASN A 137 17.21 -4.99 -7.64
C ASN A 137 16.35 -6.07 -8.31
N LYS A 138 16.45 -6.18 -9.63
CA LYS A 138 15.68 -7.16 -10.44
C LYS A 138 15.92 -8.63 -10.09
N ASN A 139 17.03 -8.94 -9.40
CA ASN A 139 17.37 -10.30 -8.99
C ASN A 139 16.88 -10.63 -7.57
N SER A 140 16.33 -9.66 -6.84
CA SER A 140 15.79 -9.86 -5.50
C SER A 140 14.37 -10.43 -5.58
N LYS A 141 14.18 -11.66 -5.12
CA LYS A 141 12.84 -12.28 -5.04
C LYS A 141 11.86 -11.47 -4.20
N ASN A 142 12.34 -10.76 -3.17
CA ASN A 142 11.53 -9.88 -2.33
C ASN A 142 11.00 -8.64 -3.08
N GLN A 143 11.55 -8.33 -4.25
CA GLN A 143 11.09 -7.22 -5.10
C GLN A 143 10.39 -7.71 -6.37
N GLN A 144 10.35 -9.02 -6.60
CA GLN A 144 9.65 -9.62 -7.73
C GLN A 144 8.22 -9.93 -7.32
N TRP A 145 7.28 -9.38 -8.09
CA TRP A 145 5.85 -9.48 -7.85
C TRP A 145 5.19 -10.12 -9.05
N GLU A 146 4.37 -11.13 -8.79
CA GLU A 146 3.54 -11.76 -9.80
C GLU A 146 2.15 -11.12 -9.79
N LEU A 147 1.68 -10.72 -10.97
CA LEU A 147 0.43 -10.00 -11.16
C LEU A 147 -0.65 -10.96 -11.70
N PHE A 148 -1.55 -11.40 -10.83
CA PHE A 148 -2.65 -12.27 -11.22
C PHE A 148 -3.89 -11.46 -11.59
N ALA A 149 -4.28 -11.49 -12.85
CA ALA A 149 -5.57 -10.95 -13.26
C ALA A 149 -6.72 -11.74 -12.63
N MET A 150 -7.72 -11.02 -12.13
CA MET A 150 -8.96 -11.57 -11.59
C MET A 150 -10.11 -11.34 -12.57
N ASP A 151 -11.17 -12.13 -12.47
CA ASP A 151 -12.30 -12.09 -13.41
C ASP A 151 -13.07 -10.76 -13.42
N ASN A 152 -12.89 -9.93 -12.40
CA ASN A 152 -13.49 -8.60 -12.28
C ASN A 152 -12.58 -7.46 -12.74
N GLY A 153 -11.44 -7.77 -13.37
CA GLY A 153 -10.46 -6.79 -13.85
C GLY A 153 -9.53 -6.24 -12.76
N ALA A 154 -9.69 -6.66 -11.50
CA ALA A 154 -8.69 -6.41 -10.47
C ALA A 154 -7.46 -7.31 -10.68
N VAL A 155 -6.39 -6.96 -9.99
CA VAL A 155 -5.15 -7.72 -9.95
C VAL A 155 -4.82 -8.07 -8.51
N MET A 156 -4.44 -9.31 -8.29
CA MET A 156 -3.83 -9.75 -7.04
C MET A 156 -2.31 -9.71 -7.19
N ILE A 157 -1.64 -9.08 -6.24
CA ILE A 157 -0.18 -8.83 -6.30
C ILE A 157 0.51 -9.80 -5.34
N ARG A 158 1.13 -10.86 -5.87
CA ARG A 158 1.79 -11.91 -5.09
C ARG A 158 3.29 -11.70 -5.03
N SER A 159 3.89 -11.80 -3.85
CA SER A 159 5.34 -11.82 -3.70
C SER A 159 5.92 -13.17 -4.13
N ILE A 160 6.96 -13.15 -4.94
CA ILE A 160 7.73 -14.36 -5.30
C ILE A 160 8.54 -14.89 -4.11
N ALA A 161 8.90 -14.04 -3.14
CA ALA A 161 9.68 -14.47 -1.98
C ALA A 161 8.86 -15.25 -0.94
N SER A 162 7.67 -14.74 -0.58
CA SER A 162 6.84 -15.31 0.48
C SER A 162 5.65 -16.13 -0.01
N ASN A 163 5.28 -16.03 -1.29
CA ASN A 163 4.00 -16.51 -1.84
C ASN A 163 2.76 -15.91 -1.14
N ASN A 164 2.93 -14.83 -0.39
CA ASN A 164 1.84 -14.05 0.16
C ASN A 164 1.41 -12.96 -0.83
N CYS A 165 0.17 -12.54 -0.73
CA CYS A 165 -0.43 -11.47 -1.50
C CYS A 165 -0.55 -10.19 -0.69
N LEU A 166 -0.39 -9.09 -1.41
CA LEU A 166 -0.53 -7.74 -0.87
C LEU A 166 -1.98 -7.52 -0.45
N ARG A 167 -2.18 -7.10 0.79
CA ARG A 167 -3.48 -6.92 1.42
C ARG A 167 -3.63 -5.51 1.96
N THR A 168 -4.81 -4.94 1.82
CA THR A 168 -5.22 -3.79 2.64
C THR A 168 -6.02 -4.27 3.84
N GLU A 169 -5.63 -3.86 5.05
CA GLU A 169 -6.50 -4.07 6.21
C GLU A 169 -7.67 -3.09 6.16
N TYR A 170 -8.88 -3.65 6.11
CA TYR A 170 -10.10 -2.88 6.31
C TYR A 170 -10.49 -3.00 7.78
N GLY A 171 -10.49 -1.87 8.49
CA GLY A 171 -11.12 -1.77 9.80
C GLY A 171 -12.64 -1.92 9.70
N ASP A 172 -13.36 -1.42 10.70
CA ASP A 172 -14.82 -1.45 10.67
C ASP A 172 -15.37 -0.71 9.44
N ILE A 173 -16.39 -1.27 8.81
CA ILE A 173 -17.00 -0.75 7.57
C ILE A 173 -17.55 0.68 7.68
N VAL A 174 -17.78 1.17 8.91
CA VAL A 174 -18.24 2.53 9.24
C VAL A 174 -17.09 3.53 9.39
N GLN A 175 -15.85 3.04 9.43
CA GLN A 175 -14.67 3.87 9.62
C GLN A 175 -14.16 4.32 8.25
N ILE A 176 -14.35 5.61 7.95
CA ILE A 176 -13.75 6.25 6.78
C ILE A 176 -12.35 6.70 7.20
N ASP A 177 -11.44 5.73 7.37
CA ASP A 177 -10.04 6.05 7.60
C ASP A 177 -9.44 6.58 6.30
N SER A 178 -8.67 7.67 6.39
CA SER A 178 -7.90 8.19 5.25
C SER A 178 -6.60 7.42 5.04
N VAL A 179 -6.25 6.53 5.97
CA VAL A 179 -4.98 5.80 6.04
C VAL A 179 -5.28 4.33 6.27
N PHE A 180 -4.65 3.46 5.50
CA PHE A 180 -4.87 2.03 5.52
C PHE A 180 -3.54 1.31 5.70
N SER A 181 -3.52 0.30 6.56
CA SER A 181 -2.38 -0.59 6.71
C SER A 181 -2.26 -1.48 5.48
N ILE A 182 -1.05 -1.60 4.94
CA ILE A 182 -0.74 -2.51 3.85
C ILE A 182 0.10 -3.65 4.41
N THR A 183 -0.47 -4.86 4.34
CA THR A 183 0.10 -6.06 4.92
C THR A 183 0.23 -7.16 3.87
N MET A 184 0.77 -8.30 4.29
CA MET A 184 0.94 -9.49 3.45
C MET A 184 0.23 -10.67 4.10
N GLU A 185 -0.56 -11.41 3.34
CA GLU A 185 -1.26 -12.61 3.80
C GLU A 185 -1.26 -13.70 2.72
N ARG A 186 -1.59 -14.95 3.04
CA ARG A 186 -1.80 -15.97 2.02
C ARG A 186 -2.81 -15.49 0.97
N CYS A 187 -2.45 -15.69 -0.29
CA CYS A 187 -3.30 -15.42 -1.43
C CYS A 187 -4.58 -16.25 -1.36
N THR A 188 -5.73 -15.62 -1.59
CA THR A 188 -7.02 -16.32 -1.68
C THR A 188 -7.71 -16.02 -2.99
N LEU A 189 -8.13 -17.07 -3.69
CA LEU A 189 -8.94 -16.97 -4.91
C LEU A 189 -10.44 -16.85 -4.59
N GLU A 190 -10.83 -17.05 -3.33
CA GLU A 190 -12.20 -16.78 -2.90
C GLU A 190 -12.51 -15.28 -2.99
N PRO A 191 -13.77 -14.90 -3.23
CA PRO A 191 -14.18 -13.50 -3.29
C PRO A 191 -13.73 -12.72 -2.05
N ASN A 192 -12.81 -11.79 -2.24
CA ASN A 192 -12.26 -10.94 -1.18
C ASN A 192 -12.04 -9.54 -1.74
N LEU A 193 -12.21 -8.48 -0.94
CA LEU A 193 -11.95 -7.10 -1.41
C LEU A 193 -10.55 -6.62 -1.03
N ASP A 194 -9.90 -7.28 -0.08
CA ASP A 194 -8.70 -6.80 0.60
C ASP A 194 -7.41 -7.17 -0.11
N GLN A 195 -7.42 -8.19 -0.98
CA GLN A 195 -6.27 -8.56 -1.83
C GLN A 195 -6.45 -8.14 -3.30
N GLN A 196 -7.49 -7.34 -3.58
CA GLN A 196 -7.73 -6.79 -4.91
C GLN A 196 -7.07 -5.42 -5.08
N TRP A 197 -6.35 -5.26 -6.18
CA TRP A 197 -5.72 -4.00 -6.57
C TRP A 197 -6.14 -3.62 -7.98
N ILE A 198 -6.32 -2.33 -8.22
CA ILE A 198 -6.75 -1.77 -9.49
C ILE A 198 -5.67 -0.79 -9.91
N PHE A 199 -5.12 -1.02 -11.11
CA PHE A 199 -4.20 -0.09 -11.74
C PHE A 199 -5.01 0.98 -12.48
N ILE A 200 -4.87 2.23 -12.04
CA ILE A 200 -5.51 3.38 -12.70
C ILE A 200 -4.45 4.32 -13.26
N PRO A 201 -4.77 5.12 -14.30
CA PRO A 201 -3.89 6.19 -14.73
C PRO A 201 -3.48 7.09 -13.57
N ALA A 202 -2.32 7.74 -13.68
CA ALA A 202 -1.89 8.70 -12.68
C ALA A 202 -3.01 9.73 -12.41
N PRO A 203 -3.46 9.92 -11.15
CA PRO A 203 -4.51 10.87 -10.78
C PRO A 203 -3.95 12.29 -10.78
N ILE A 204 -3.62 12.77 -11.98
CA ILE A 204 -3.13 14.11 -12.30
C ILE A 204 -4.12 14.78 -13.26
N GLU A 205 -3.98 16.08 -13.45
CA GLU A 205 -4.78 16.79 -14.44
C GLU A 205 -4.56 16.18 -15.83
N ALA A 206 -5.65 15.79 -16.48
CA ALA A 206 -5.66 15.22 -17.81
C ALA A 206 -6.35 16.18 -18.78
N SER A 207 -5.80 16.30 -19.99
CA SER A 207 -6.45 17.02 -21.09
C SER A 207 -7.13 16.01 -22.02
N PRO A 208 -8.34 16.31 -22.54
CA PRO A 208 -8.99 15.44 -23.51
C PRO A 208 -8.14 15.34 -24.78
N LEU A 209 -7.97 14.11 -25.28
CA LEU A 209 -7.40 13.88 -26.59
C LEU A 209 -8.48 14.18 -27.64
N LEU A 210 -8.47 15.38 -28.19
CA LEU A 210 -9.29 15.74 -29.34
C LEU A 210 -8.49 15.33 -30.58
N GLY A 211 -8.96 14.32 -31.31
CA GLY A 211 -8.32 13.88 -32.55
C GLY A 211 -8.27 15.01 -33.59
N ASP A 212 -7.23 15.01 -34.41
CA ASP A 212 -7.16 15.91 -35.57
C ASP A 212 -8.34 15.58 -36.52
N LYS A 213 -9.09 16.61 -36.91
CA LYS A 213 -10.24 16.50 -37.82
C LYS A 213 -9.82 16.24 -39.26
#